data_AF-A0A0N6W4L3-F1
#
_entry.id   AF-A0A0N6W4L3-F1
#
_cell.length_a   1.000
_cell.length_b   1.000
_cell.length_c   1.000
_cell.angle_alpha   90.00
_cell.angle_beta   90.00
_cell.angle_gamma   90.00
#
_symmetry.space_group_name_H-M   'P 1'
#
loop_
_entity.id
_entity.type
_entity.pdbx_description
1 polymer ?
#
loop_
_entity_poly.entity_id
_entity_poly.type
_entity_poly.pdbx_seq_one_letter_code
_entity_poly.pdbx_strand_id
1 'polypeptide(L)'
;MRTRLKHLDALVVAAVKDQDDLSQVDAEELTWRWLMALRVRQMRLEGVDESDRSTAVSALRRIVADEATAAADGVFAHLAERSGAWASSAADLDRTMVRRELSGFPLVRTLSYQQAWSMLDGMADRLREGTRPDLQAGEVRLELDRTEERARLAVLMDQTGRAGSGLVVTGEPDVGKSALTIRTAQQLTEHGAAVACLSLRDLPESVVQVQHLLEVLTKALDVAVGDQAGGEAEECFVDVVASFPADA
;
A
#
# COMPACT_ATOMS: atom_id res chain seq x y z
N MET A 1 2.09 -16.89 -24.05
CA MET A 1 1.07 -17.96 -24.15
C MET A 1 1.02 -18.59 -25.55
N ARG A 2 0.94 -17.81 -26.64
CA ARG A 2 0.87 -18.32 -28.05
C ARG A 2 2.01 -19.25 -28.50
N THR A 3 3.23 -19.09 -27.98
CA THR A 3 4.38 -19.94 -28.34
C THR A 3 4.27 -21.36 -27.76
N ARG A 4 3.66 -21.51 -26.58
CA ARG A 4 3.50 -22.82 -25.92
C ARG A 4 2.44 -23.68 -26.62
N LEU A 5 1.38 -23.04 -27.15
CA LEU A 5 0.37 -23.71 -27.96
C LEU A 5 1.00 -24.32 -29.22
N LYS A 6 1.85 -23.57 -29.94
CA LYS A 6 2.58 -24.07 -31.12
C LYS A 6 3.45 -25.30 -30.83
N HIS A 7 4.06 -25.38 -29.64
CA HIS A 7 4.83 -26.57 -29.25
C HIS A 7 3.94 -27.77 -28.95
N LEU A 8 2.75 -27.54 -28.40
CA LEU A 8 1.77 -28.58 -28.13
C LEU A 8 1.20 -29.13 -29.45
N ASP A 9 0.88 -28.25 -30.40
CA ASP A 9 0.44 -28.63 -31.76
C ASP A 9 1.50 -29.48 -32.47
N ALA A 10 2.78 -29.09 -32.38
CA ALA A 10 3.87 -29.87 -32.96
C ALA A 10 4.01 -31.27 -32.33
N LEU A 11 3.69 -31.40 -31.03
CA LEU A 11 3.75 -32.66 -30.30
C LEU A 11 2.58 -33.58 -30.68
N VAL A 12 1.37 -33.02 -30.86
CA VAL A 12 0.21 -33.75 -31.37
C VAL A 12 0.45 -34.26 -32.79
N VAL A 13 0.98 -33.40 -33.67
CA VAL A 13 1.36 -33.79 -35.05
C VAL A 13 2.41 -34.89 -35.06
N ALA A 14 3.36 -34.89 -34.13
CA ALA A 14 4.36 -35.95 -34.01
C ALA A 14 3.77 -37.27 -33.50
N ALA A 15 2.84 -37.22 -32.54
CA ALA A 15 2.22 -38.40 -31.94
C ALA A 15 1.24 -39.13 -32.87
N VAL A 16 0.56 -38.40 -33.76
CA VAL A 16 -0.40 -38.96 -34.72
C VAL A 16 0.29 -39.76 -35.85
N LYS A 17 1.55 -39.44 -36.17
CA LYS A 17 2.28 -40.10 -37.26
C LYS A 17 2.42 -41.62 -37.12
N ASP A 18 2.37 -42.13 -35.89
CA ASP A 18 2.54 -43.57 -35.60
C ASP A 18 1.21 -44.25 -35.20
N GLN A 19 0.06 -43.58 -35.33
CA GLN A 19 -1.27 -44.14 -35.00
C GLN A 19 -2.29 -43.90 -36.11
N ASP A 20 -2.52 -44.93 -36.94
CA ASP A 20 -3.45 -44.89 -38.08
C ASP A 20 -4.90 -44.57 -37.68
N ASP A 21 -5.32 -44.95 -36.47
CA ASP A 21 -6.68 -44.72 -35.96
C ASP A 21 -7.00 -43.23 -35.70
N LEU A 22 -5.98 -42.38 -35.60
CA LEU A 22 -6.12 -40.94 -35.33
C LEU A 22 -5.99 -40.06 -36.59
N SER A 23 -5.70 -40.66 -37.76
CA SER A 23 -5.48 -39.97 -39.03
C SER A 23 -6.71 -39.26 -39.63
N GLN A 24 -7.91 -39.59 -39.13
CA GLN A 24 -9.19 -39.09 -39.64
C GLN A 24 -9.65 -37.78 -38.98
N VAL A 25 -8.92 -37.28 -37.98
CA VAL A 25 -9.25 -36.04 -37.26
C VAL A 25 -8.11 -35.03 -37.47
N ASP A 26 -8.47 -33.78 -37.78
CA ASP A 26 -7.48 -32.72 -38.00
C ASP A 26 -6.66 -32.44 -36.73
N ALA A 27 -5.40 -32.02 -36.91
CA ALA A 27 -4.45 -31.85 -35.81
C ALA A 27 -4.89 -30.76 -34.83
N GLU A 28 -5.54 -29.70 -35.30
CA GLU A 28 -6.07 -28.63 -34.46
C GLU A 28 -7.24 -29.12 -33.59
N GLU A 29 -8.13 -29.93 -34.17
CA GLU A 29 -9.24 -30.56 -33.47
C GLU A 29 -8.75 -31.64 -32.49
N LEU A 30 -7.68 -32.36 -32.81
CA LEU A 30 -7.03 -33.29 -31.89
C LEU A 30 -6.34 -32.56 -30.73
N THR A 31 -5.63 -31.47 -30.99
CA THR A 31 -5.09 -30.60 -29.93
C THR A 31 -6.23 -30.11 -29.04
N TRP A 32 -7.33 -29.63 -29.62
CA TRP A 32 -8.48 -29.16 -28.87
C TRP A 32 -9.10 -30.26 -27.99
N ARG A 33 -9.33 -31.46 -28.56
CA ARG A 33 -9.85 -32.62 -27.81
C ARG A 33 -8.89 -33.06 -26.72
N TRP A 34 -7.59 -33.01 -26.95
CA TRP A 34 -6.58 -33.26 -25.93
C TRP A 34 -6.64 -32.22 -24.83
N LEU A 35 -6.68 -30.93 -25.14
CA LEU A 35 -6.83 -29.86 -24.15
C LEU A 35 -8.12 -29.98 -23.34
N MET A 36 -9.21 -30.43 -23.96
CA MET A 36 -10.49 -30.70 -23.30
C MET A 36 -10.47 -31.99 -22.46
N ALA A 37 -9.65 -32.97 -22.84
CA ALA A 37 -9.44 -34.21 -22.09
C ALA A 37 -8.35 -34.10 -21.03
N LEU A 38 -7.50 -33.07 -21.09
CA LEU A 38 -6.56 -32.68 -20.04
C LEU A 38 -7.37 -32.29 -18.81
N ARG A 39 -7.68 -33.29 -18.00
CA ARG A 39 -8.01 -33.05 -16.60
C ARG A 39 -6.74 -32.59 -15.93
N VAL A 40 -6.87 -31.56 -15.10
CA VAL A 40 -5.77 -31.01 -14.30
C VAL A 40 -5.15 -32.16 -13.49
N ARG A 41 -4.04 -32.73 -13.98
CA ARG A 41 -3.34 -33.85 -13.32
C ARG A 41 -2.54 -33.38 -12.10
N GLN A 42 -2.16 -32.11 -12.13
CA GLN A 42 -1.63 -31.34 -11.01
C GLN A 42 -2.33 -29.99 -11.01
N MET A 43 -3.23 -29.79 -10.04
CA MET A 43 -3.44 -28.47 -9.48
C MET A 43 -2.14 -28.17 -8.75
N ARG A 44 -1.41 -27.11 -9.10
CA ARG A 44 -0.45 -26.53 -8.14
C ARG A 44 -1.27 -25.75 -7.11
N LEU A 45 -2.01 -26.51 -6.30
CA LEU A 45 -2.66 -26.07 -5.08
C LEU A 45 -1.94 -26.79 -3.95
N GLU A 46 -1.28 -26.00 -3.11
CA GLU A 46 -0.93 -26.24 -1.71
C GLU A 46 -0.43 -27.65 -1.31
N GLY A 47 0.89 -27.78 -1.17
CA GLY A 47 1.50 -28.91 -0.45
C GLY A 47 3.03 -28.84 -0.42
N VAL A 48 3.59 -28.40 0.72
CA VAL A 48 5.01 -28.44 1.20
C VAL A 48 6.10 -27.86 0.27
N ASP A 49 5.83 -27.61 -1.00
CA ASP A 49 6.74 -26.89 -1.89
C ASP A 49 6.70 -25.40 -1.54
N GLU A 50 7.46 -25.02 -0.51
CA GLU A 50 7.64 -23.64 -0.11
C GLU A 50 8.44 -22.84 -1.13
N SER A 51 8.96 -23.43 -2.23
CA SER A 51 9.82 -22.74 -3.19
C SER A 51 9.18 -21.48 -3.79
N ASP A 52 7.87 -21.54 -4.10
CA ASP A 52 7.13 -20.39 -4.63
C ASP A 52 6.98 -19.30 -3.55
N ARG A 53 6.68 -19.70 -2.30
CA ARG A 53 6.64 -18.79 -1.15
C ARG A 53 8.01 -18.18 -0.88
N SER A 54 9.07 -18.98 -0.80
CA SER A 54 10.43 -18.53 -0.57
C SER A 54 10.89 -17.56 -1.66
N THR A 55 10.52 -17.81 -2.91
CA THR A 55 10.80 -16.90 -4.03
C THR A 55 10.03 -15.58 -3.88
N ALA A 56 8.74 -15.64 -3.54
CA ALA A 56 7.93 -14.45 -3.31
C ALA A 56 8.43 -13.61 -2.13
N VAL A 57 8.69 -14.24 -0.97
CA VAL A 57 9.25 -13.58 0.21
C VAL A 57 10.63 -12.99 -0.10
N SER A 58 11.49 -13.70 -0.83
CA SER A 58 12.80 -13.18 -1.26
C SER A 58 12.68 -11.96 -2.18
N ALA A 59 11.65 -11.90 -3.03
CA ALA A 59 11.37 -10.71 -3.84
C ALA A 59 10.85 -9.55 -2.96
N LEU A 60 9.96 -9.83 -2.02
CA LEU A 60 9.37 -8.85 -1.11
C LEU A 60 10.40 -8.25 -0.14
N ARG A 61 11.44 -9.01 0.25
CA ARG A 61 12.53 -8.48 1.08
C ARG A 61 13.17 -7.22 0.52
N ARG A 62 13.27 -7.08 -0.81
CA ARG A 62 13.87 -5.90 -1.45
C ARG A 62 13.04 -4.63 -1.33
N ILE A 63 11.75 -4.76 -1.01
CA ILE A 63 10.82 -3.63 -0.89
C ILE A 63 10.43 -3.33 0.56
N VAL A 64 10.91 -4.13 1.51
CA VAL A 64 10.70 -3.96 2.94
C VAL A 64 11.95 -3.32 3.55
N ALA A 65 11.76 -2.41 4.51
CA ALA A 65 12.84 -1.74 5.21
C ALA A 65 13.81 -2.76 5.84
N ASP A 66 15.10 -2.45 5.78
CA ASP A 66 16.20 -3.28 6.29
C ASP A 66 16.25 -4.71 5.73
N GLU A 67 15.54 -4.99 4.64
CA GLU A 67 15.38 -6.32 4.04
C GLU A 67 14.95 -7.41 5.05
N ALA A 68 14.19 -7.00 6.08
CA ALA A 68 13.81 -7.85 7.20
C ALA A 68 12.89 -9.00 6.75
N THR A 69 13.36 -10.24 6.93
CA THR A 69 12.62 -11.46 6.51
C THR A 69 11.24 -11.54 7.17
N ALA A 70 11.14 -11.27 8.48
CA ALA A 70 9.87 -11.35 9.21
C ALA A 70 8.82 -10.36 8.67
N ALA A 71 9.23 -9.15 8.29
CA ALA A 71 8.33 -8.17 7.70
C ALA A 71 7.94 -8.54 6.27
N ALA A 72 8.85 -9.12 5.48
CA ALA A 72 8.52 -9.65 4.15
C ALA A 72 7.57 -10.86 4.21
N ASP A 73 7.73 -11.75 5.19
CA ASP A 73 6.78 -12.83 5.48
C ASP A 73 5.41 -12.28 5.87
N GLY A 74 5.36 -11.23 6.70
CA GLY A 74 4.13 -10.54 7.07
C GLY A 74 3.40 -9.94 5.86
N VAL A 75 4.14 -9.26 4.96
CA VAL A 75 3.59 -8.73 3.70
C VAL A 75 3.05 -9.86 2.83
N PHE A 76 3.77 -10.98 2.72
CA PHE A 76 3.32 -12.14 1.94
C PHE A 76 2.01 -12.71 2.50
N ALA A 77 1.95 -12.94 3.82
CA ALA A 77 0.75 -13.46 4.48
C ALA A 77 -0.46 -12.55 4.26
N HIS A 78 -0.26 -11.23 4.36
CA HIS A 78 -1.31 -10.23 4.13
C HIS A 78 -1.82 -10.22 2.68
N LEU A 79 -0.90 -10.27 1.71
CA LEU A 79 -1.27 -10.35 0.29
C LEU A 79 -1.97 -11.66 -0.03
N ALA A 80 -1.54 -12.78 0.56
CA ALA A 80 -2.19 -14.07 0.38
C ALA A 80 -3.64 -14.05 0.90
N GLU A 81 -3.87 -13.50 2.10
CA GLU A 81 -5.20 -13.33 2.67
C GLU A 81 -6.09 -12.44 1.77
N ARG A 82 -5.58 -11.28 1.33
CA ARG A 82 -6.36 -10.33 0.52
C ARG A 82 -6.62 -10.82 -0.90
N SER A 83 -5.73 -11.65 -1.45
CA SER A 83 -5.89 -12.22 -2.79
C SER A 83 -7.19 -13.00 -2.96
N GLY A 84 -7.63 -13.73 -1.93
CA GLY A 84 -8.91 -14.44 -1.93
C GLY A 84 -10.11 -13.49 -2.00
N ALA A 85 -10.07 -12.40 -1.25
CA ALA A 85 -11.11 -11.38 -1.28
C ALA A 85 -11.18 -10.67 -2.64
N TRP A 86 -10.03 -10.27 -3.20
CA TRP A 86 -9.95 -9.59 -4.50
C TRP A 86 -10.40 -10.47 -5.67
N ALA A 87 -10.06 -11.76 -5.63
CA ALA A 87 -10.51 -12.73 -6.63
C ALA A 87 -12.04 -12.86 -6.63
N SER A 88 -12.68 -12.84 -5.44
CA SER A 88 -14.14 -12.95 -5.32
C SER A 88 -14.89 -11.72 -5.83
N SER A 89 -14.26 -10.53 -5.75
CA SER A 89 -14.86 -9.27 -6.18
C SER A 89 -14.54 -8.89 -7.63
N ALA A 90 -13.79 -9.73 -8.37
CA ALA A 90 -13.24 -9.39 -9.69
C ALA A 90 -12.58 -8.00 -9.71
N ALA A 91 -11.87 -7.65 -8.62
CA ALA A 91 -11.29 -6.31 -8.49
C ALA A 91 -10.15 -6.13 -9.49
N ASP A 92 -10.19 -5.06 -10.26
CA ASP A 92 -9.02 -4.57 -10.99
C ASP A 92 -8.02 -4.05 -9.95
N LEU A 93 -6.92 -4.80 -9.79
CA LEU A 93 -5.86 -4.44 -8.86
C LEU A 93 -4.87 -3.51 -9.53
N ASP A 94 -4.85 -2.26 -9.08
CA ASP A 94 -3.80 -1.32 -9.42
C ASP A 94 -2.71 -1.25 -8.33
N ARG A 95 -1.59 -0.60 -8.67
CA ARG A 95 -0.46 -0.42 -7.74
C ARG A 95 -0.86 0.39 -6.51
N THR A 96 -1.76 1.34 -6.65
CA THR A 96 -2.17 2.27 -5.60
C THR A 96 -2.97 1.57 -4.52
N MET A 97 -3.94 0.76 -4.92
CA MET A 97 -4.73 -0.11 -4.06
C MET A 97 -3.83 -1.08 -3.29
N VAL A 98 -2.89 -1.74 -3.97
CA VAL A 98 -1.95 -2.66 -3.29
C VAL A 98 -1.05 -1.90 -2.32
N ARG A 99 -0.52 -0.71 -2.68
CA ARG A 99 0.30 0.09 -1.76
C ARG A 99 -0.49 0.61 -0.56
N ARG A 100 -1.76 0.96 -0.75
CA ARG A 100 -2.67 1.37 0.34
C ARG A 100 -2.92 0.21 1.30
N GLU A 101 -3.15 -0.98 0.75
CA GLU A 101 -3.35 -2.18 1.54
C GLU A 101 -2.10 -2.56 2.35
N LEU A 102 -0.92 -2.29 1.79
CA LEU A 102 0.37 -2.52 2.45
C LEU A 102 0.87 -1.33 3.27
N SER A 103 0.06 -0.28 3.46
CA SER A 103 0.49 0.94 4.15
C SER A 103 0.86 0.72 5.63
N GLY A 104 0.41 -0.37 6.24
CA GLY A 104 0.79 -0.78 7.60
C GLY A 104 2.14 -1.51 7.71
N PHE A 105 2.82 -1.78 6.60
CA PHE A 105 4.11 -2.48 6.58
C PHE A 105 5.26 -1.50 6.32
N PRO A 106 6.46 -1.77 6.90
CA PRO A 106 7.63 -0.92 6.72
C PRO A 106 8.19 -1.09 5.31
N LEU A 107 7.59 -0.43 4.33
CA LEU A 107 8.01 -0.48 2.93
C LEU A 107 9.07 0.59 2.64
N VAL A 108 10.04 0.23 1.80
CA VAL A 108 11.05 1.18 1.30
C VAL A 108 10.38 2.24 0.44
N ARG A 109 10.69 3.51 0.72
CA ARG A 109 10.23 4.64 -0.09
C ARG A 109 10.92 4.61 -1.46
N THR A 110 10.16 4.88 -2.53
CA THR A 110 10.70 4.89 -3.88
C THR A 110 11.75 6.00 -4.04
N LEU A 111 12.96 5.62 -4.50
CA LEU A 111 14.10 6.53 -4.65
C LEU A 111 13.87 7.68 -5.65
N SER A 112 13.00 7.48 -6.64
CA SER A 112 12.63 8.52 -7.61
C SER A 112 12.04 9.78 -6.99
N TYR A 113 11.60 9.71 -5.73
CA TYR A 113 10.95 10.81 -5.01
C TYR A 113 11.71 11.22 -3.75
N GLN A 114 13.01 10.92 -3.66
CA GLN A 114 13.84 11.20 -2.48
C GLN A 114 13.76 12.67 -2.03
N GLN A 115 13.74 13.62 -2.97
CA GLN A 115 13.65 15.05 -2.65
C GLN A 115 12.31 15.41 -2.00
N ALA A 116 11.20 14.88 -2.52
CA ALA A 116 9.89 15.11 -1.95
C ALA A 116 9.75 14.47 -0.56
N TRP A 117 10.27 13.25 -0.38
CA TRP A 117 10.31 12.61 0.94
C TRP A 117 11.10 13.42 1.95
N SER A 118 12.29 13.90 1.58
CA SER A 118 13.13 14.74 2.45
C SER A 118 12.40 16.02 2.88
N MET A 119 11.60 16.60 1.98
CA MET A 119 10.83 17.80 2.28
C MET A 119 9.66 17.52 3.21
N LEU A 120 8.91 16.44 2.98
CA LEU A 120 7.83 15.99 3.87
C LEU A 120 8.36 15.64 5.26
N ASP A 121 9.50 14.97 5.34
CA ASP A 121 10.15 14.65 6.62
C ASP A 121 10.54 15.93 7.35
N GLY A 122 11.09 16.93 6.65
CA GLY A 122 11.41 18.24 7.23
C GLY A 122 10.18 19.03 7.70
N MET A 123 9.02 18.89 7.03
CA MET A 123 7.74 19.45 7.51
C MET A 123 7.25 18.71 8.76
N ALA A 124 7.36 17.39 8.77
CA ALA A 124 7.00 16.57 9.91
C ALA A 124 7.88 16.87 11.13
N ASP A 125 9.17 17.11 10.94
CA ASP A 125 10.10 17.54 11.99
C ASP A 125 9.66 18.87 12.61
N ARG A 126 9.36 19.89 11.79
CA ARG A 126 8.90 21.20 12.28
C ARG A 126 7.58 21.11 13.05
N LEU A 127 6.62 20.34 12.53
CA LEU A 127 5.35 20.11 13.21
C LEU A 127 5.55 19.48 14.60
N ARG A 128 6.49 18.53 14.71
CA ARG A 128 6.86 17.88 15.98
C ARG A 128 7.54 18.83 16.95
N GLU A 129 8.47 19.65 16.46
CA GLU A 129 9.16 20.64 17.28
C GLU A 129 8.19 21.70 17.85
N GLY A 130 7.22 22.12 17.04
CA GLY A 130 6.18 23.09 17.42
C GLY A 130 5.08 22.52 18.34
N THR A 131 4.88 21.20 18.33
CA THR A 131 3.81 20.52 19.09
C THR A 131 4.40 19.56 20.11
N ARG A 132 5.02 20.11 21.17
CA ARG A 132 5.61 19.29 22.23
C ARG A 132 4.51 18.63 23.07
N PRO A 133 4.51 17.29 23.19
CA PRO A 133 3.51 16.55 23.97
C PRO A 133 3.81 16.56 25.47
N ASP A 134 5.01 17.00 25.85
CA ASP A 134 5.48 17.06 27.22
C ASP A 134 5.85 18.49 27.63
N LEU A 135 5.62 18.77 28.92
CA LEU A 135 6.08 19.97 29.59
C LEU A 135 7.35 19.63 30.36
N GLN A 136 8.43 20.34 30.06
CA GLN A 136 9.71 20.19 30.75
C GLN A 136 9.97 21.40 31.64
N ALA A 137 10.19 21.16 32.93
CA ALA A 137 10.59 22.17 33.91
C ALA A 137 11.81 21.65 34.70
N GLY A 138 13.01 22.06 34.29
CA GLY A 138 14.27 21.52 34.83
C GLY A 138 14.42 20.04 34.50
N GLU A 139 14.54 19.20 35.54
CA GLU A 139 14.58 17.73 35.40
C GLU A 139 13.21 17.07 35.33
N VAL A 140 12.12 17.81 35.61
CA VAL A 140 10.77 17.25 35.62
C VAL A 140 10.18 17.29 34.22
N ARG A 141 9.81 16.12 33.71
CA ARG A 141 9.08 15.94 32.45
C ARG A 141 7.66 15.45 32.76
N LEU A 142 6.66 16.21 32.34
CA LEU A 142 5.25 15.85 32.50
C LEU A 142 4.65 15.59 31.12
N GLU A 143 4.20 14.35 30.89
CA GLU A 143 3.43 13.95 29.71
C GLU A 143 2.09 13.38 30.20
N LEU A 144 0.98 13.83 29.61
CA LEU A 144 -0.34 13.30 29.92
C LEU A 144 -0.50 11.92 29.30
N ASP A 145 -0.77 10.92 30.14
CA ASP A 145 -1.03 9.56 29.66
C ASP A 145 -2.44 9.47 29.06
N ARG A 146 -2.49 9.40 27.74
CA ARG A 146 -3.71 9.22 26.93
C ARG A 146 -3.69 7.90 26.16
N THR A 147 -3.29 6.83 26.84
CA THR A 147 -3.07 5.53 26.18
C THR A 147 -4.35 4.98 25.53
N GLU A 148 -5.52 5.12 26.17
CA GLU A 148 -6.77 4.64 25.59
C GLU A 148 -7.18 5.42 24.32
N GLU A 149 -7.12 6.75 24.38
CA GLU A 149 -7.48 7.60 23.25
C GLU A 149 -6.52 7.40 22.08
N ARG A 150 -5.23 7.23 22.37
CA ARG A 150 -4.19 6.93 21.37
C ARG A 150 -4.43 5.59 20.69
N ALA A 151 -4.77 4.55 21.46
CA ALA A 151 -5.09 3.23 20.91
C ALA A 151 -6.33 3.28 20.02
N ARG A 152 -7.39 3.99 20.44
CA ARG A 152 -8.60 4.18 19.62
C ARG A 152 -8.30 4.96 18.34
N LEU A 153 -7.53 6.05 18.44
CA LEU A 153 -7.16 6.86 17.28
C LEU A 153 -6.28 6.07 16.31
N ALA A 154 -5.36 5.24 16.79
CA ALA A 154 -4.52 4.39 15.95
C ALA A 154 -5.34 3.45 15.07
N VAL A 155 -6.36 2.80 15.66
CA VAL A 155 -7.28 1.91 14.94
C VAL A 155 -8.07 2.68 13.87
N LEU A 156 -8.58 3.86 14.21
CA LEU A 156 -9.31 4.69 13.25
C LEU A 156 -8.42 5.16 12.10
N MET A 157 -7.19 5.62 12.40
CA MET A 157 -6.24 6.06 11.37
C MET A 157 -5.84 4.93 10.42
N ASP A 158 -5.59 3.71 10.94
CA ASP A 158 -5.29 2.54 10.10
C ASP A 158 -6.49 2.16 9.20
N GLN A 159 -7.71 2.11 9.76
CA GLN A 159 -8.92 1.80 9.00
C GLN A 159 -9.20 2.84 7.92
N THR A 160 -9.13 4.12 8.25
CA THR A 160 -9.31 5.25 7.31
C THR A 160 -8.26 5.21 6.21
N GLY A 161 -6.99 4.98 6.55
CA GLY A 161 -5.89 4.88 5.59
C GLY A 161 -6.10 3.75 4.58
N ARG A 162 -6.57 2.58 5.04
CA ARG A 162 -6.87 1.43 4.17
C ARG A 162 -8.11 1.64 3.31
N ALA A 163 -9.17 2.23 3.87
CA ALA A 163 -10.39 2.54 3.13
C ALA A 163 -10.18 3.66 2.11
N GLY A 164 -9.19 4.51 2.36
CA GLY A 164 -8.93 5.70 1.58
C GLY A 164 -9.93 6.82 1.77
N SER A 165 -10.45 6.93 2.99
CA SER A 165 -11.37 7.98 3.41
C SER A 165 -10.62 9.06 4.20
N GLY A 166 -11.35 10.11 4.63
CA GLY A 166 -10.84 11.13 5.53
C GLY A 166 -11.24 10.86 6.98
N LEU A 167 -10.38 11.26 7.93
CA LEU A 167 -10.67 11.29 9.36
C LEU A 167 -10.45 12.72 9.86
N VAL A 168 -11.41 13.26 10.61
CA VAL A 168 -11.32 14.58 11.23
C VAL A 168 -11.35 14.41 12.75
N VAL A 169 -10.31 14.90 13.43
CA VAL A 169 -10.22 14.86 14.89
C VAL A 169 -10.70 16.19 15.45
N THR A 170 -11.80 16.17 16.19
CA THR A 170 -12.43 17.35 16.79
C THR A 170 -12.32 17.35 18.31
N GLY A 171 -12.55 18.51 18.93
CA GLY A 171 -12.50 18.70 20.38
C GLY A 171 -12.23 20.17 20.72
N GLU A 172 -12.40 20.54 21.99
CA GLU A 172 -12.22 21.90 22.46
C GLU A 172 -10.81 22.46 22.17
N PRO A 173 -10.63 23.80 22.10
CA PRO A 173 -9.31 24.41 22.01
C PRO A 173 -8.38 23.92 23.13
N ASP A 174 -7.09 23.82 22.84
CA ASP A 174 -6.03 23.49 23.81
C ASP A 174 -6.14 22.13 24.55
N VAL A 175 -7.07 21.26 24.17
CA VAL A 175 -7.13 19.90 24.73
C VAL A 175 -6.02 18.97 24.22
N GLY A 176 -5.05 19.46 23.44
CA GLY A 176 -3.93 18.64 22.95
C GLY A 176 -4.29 17.66 21.83
N LYS A 177 -5.23 18.03 20.95
CA LYS A 177 -5.61 17.22 19.77
C LYS A 177 -4.39 16.92 18.89
N SER A 178 -3.66 17.97 18.49
CA SER A 178 -2.48 17.85 17.63
C SER A 178 -1.39 16.99 18.29
N ALA A 179 -1.17 17.16 19.59
CA ALA A 179 -0.22 16.34 20.34
C ALA A 179 -0.63 14.85 20.33
N LEU A 180 -1.91 14.54 20.55
CA LEU A 180 -2.43 13.17 20.51
C LEU A 180 -2.31 12.55 19.11
N THR A 181 -2.67 13.30 18.05
CA THR A 181 -2.61 12.79 16.68
C THR A 181 -1.17 12.55 16.23
N ILE A 182 -0.26 13.50 16.49
CA ILE A 182 1.17 13.35 16.16
C ILE A 182 1.78 12.16 16.90
N ARG A 183 1.44 11.96 18.19
CA ARG A 183 1.89 10.79 18.96
C ARG A 183 1.36 9.48 18.38
N THR A 184 0.10 9.45 17.97
CA THR A 184 -0.49 8.28 17.33
C THR A 184 0.18 7.98 15.99
N ALA A 185 0.44 9.01 15.18
CA ALA A 185 1.15 8.88 13.91
C ALA A 185 2.60 8.37 14.08
N GLN A 186 3.31 8.86 15.11
CA GLN A 186 4.63 8.35 15.49
C GLN A 186 4.57 6.88 15.85
N GLN A 187 3.63 6.49 16.72
CA GLN A 187 3.42 5.08 17.08
C GLN A 187 3.16 4.22 15.85
N LEU A 188 2.32 4.67 14.92
CA LEU A 188 2.05 3.93 13.68
C LEU A 188 3.33 3.78 12.83
N THR A 189 4.13 4.84 12.72
CA THR A 189 5.41 4.84 11.98
C THR A 189 6.44 3.91 12.61
N GLU A 190 6.54 3.89 13.95
CA GLU A 190 7.41 2.98 14.71
C GLU A 190 7.02 1.51 14.48
N HIS A 191 5.73 1.24 14.27
CA HIS A 191 5.24 -0.09 13.87
C HIS A 191 5.37 -0.36 12.36
N GLY A 192 5.97 0.56 11.61
CA GLY A 192 6.26 0.40 10.19
C GLY A 192 5.22 1.01 9.25
N ALA A 193 4.17 1.66 9.74
CA ALA A 193 3.18 2.26 8.86
C ALA A 193 3.77 3.46 8.09
N ALA A 194 3.36 3.60 6.83
CA ALA A 194 3.70 4.73 5.99
C ALA A 194 2.84 5.95 6.36
N VAL A 195 3.33 6.77 7.30
CA VAL A 195 2.63 8.00 7.74
C VAL A 195 3.44 9.24 7.36
N ALA A 196 2.74 10.28 6.92
CA ALA A 196 3.28 11.62 6.73
C ALA A 196 2.43 12.60 7.54
N CYS A 197 3.08 13.51 8.28
CA CYS A 197 2.42 14.54 9.08
C CYS A 197 2.89 15.90 8.60
N LEU A 198 1.98 16.84 8.42
CA LEU A 198 2.30 18.19 7.97
C LEU A 198 1.34 19.20 8.59
N SER A 199 1.87 20.38 8.91
CA SER A 199 1.04 21.52 9.29
C SER A 199 0.59 22.24 8.03
N LEU A 200 -0.70 22.57 7.93
CA LEU A 200 -1.19 23.45 6.86
C LEU A 200 -0.57 24.85 6.94
N ARG A 201 -0.11 25.27 8.13
CA ARG A 201 0.59 26.55 8.32
C ARG A 201 1.99 26.54 7.71
N ASP A 202 2.59 25.37 7.54
CA ASP A 202 3.92 25.20 6.97
C ASP A 202 3.88 24.93 5.46
N LEU A 203 2.68 24.95 4.87
CA LEU A 203 2.54 24.87 3.43
C LEU A 203 3.07 26.17 2.79
N PRO A 204 3.76 26.07 1.64
CA PRO A 204 4.19 27.24 0.91
C PRO A 204 3.02 28.18 0.59
N GLU A 205 3.25 29.48 0.68
CA GLU A 205 2.24 30.52 0.46
C GLU A 205 1.72 30.58 -0.99
N SER A 206 2.39 29.89 -1.92
CA SER A 206 2.02 29.85 -3.33
C SER A 206 1.48 28.49 -3.74
N VAL A 207 0.29 28.49 -4.35
CA VAL A 207 -0.29 27.33 -5.03
C VAL A 207 0.68 26.74 -6.06
N VAL A 208 1.53 27.54 -6.71
CA VAL A 208 2.54 27.05 -7.66
C VAL A 208 3.65 26.29 -6.96
N GLN A 209 4.06 26.72 -5.76
CA GLN A 209 5.06 25.99 -4.98
C GLN A 209 4.47 24.73 -4.38
N VAL A 210 3.24 24.79 -3.88
CA VAL A 210 2.47 23.62 -3.44
C VAL A 210 2.24 22.66 -4.60
N GLN A 211 1.90 23.15 -5.78
CA GLN A 211 1.74 22.34 -6.98
C GLN A 211 3.07 21.79 -7.46
N HIS A 212 4.20 22.49 -7.34
CA HIS A 212 5.51 21.93 -7.69
C HIS A 212 5.93 20.82 -6.71
N LEU A 213 5.69 21.04 -5.42
CA LEU A 213 5.82 20.05 -4.34
C LEU A 213 4.94 18.83 -4.62
N LEU A 214 3.67 19.11 -4.87
CA LEU A 214 2.66 18.13 -5.16
C LEU A 214 2.91 17.51 -6.53
N GLU A 215 3.54 18.14 -7.51
CA GLU A 215 3.86 17.58 -8.84
C GLU A 215 5.02 16.62 -8.80
N VAL A 216 6.02 16.90 -7.95
CA VAL A 216 7.04 15.90 -7.61
C VAL A 216 6.38 14.73 -6.87
N LEU A 217 5.38 15.00 -6.02
CA LEU A 217 4.57 13.98 -5.37
C LEU A 217 3.46 13.41 -6.26
N THR A 218 3.02 14.04 -7.35
CA THR A 218 1.82 13.65 -8.13
C THR A 218 2.18 12.97 -9.42
N LYS A 219 3.36 13.30 -9.98
CA LYS A 219 4.12 12.31 -10.77
C LYS A 219 4.56 11.11 -9.94
N ALA A 220 4.44 11.16 -8.61
CA ALA A 220 4.56 10.01 -7.72
C ALA A 220 3.23 9.36 -7.34
N LEU A 221 2.14 10.13 -7.36
CA LEU A 221 0.87 9.86 -6.69
C LEU A 221 -0.21 10.74 -7.35
N ASP A 222 -0.87 10.33 -8.43
CA ASP A 222 -1.96 11.11 -9.02
C ASP A 222 -2.94 11.57 -7.93
N VAL A 223 -3.03 12.87 -7.63
CA VAL A 223 -3.97 13.43 -6.65
C VAL A 223 -4.74 14.57 -7.33
N ALA A 224 -6.07 14.45 -7.31
CA ALA A 224 -7.00 15.53 -7.60
C ALA A 224 -7.24 16.36 -6.33
N VAL A 225 -7.03 17.68 -6.40
CA VAL A 225 -7.40 18.63 -5.35
C VAL A 225 -8.84 19.05 -5.59
N GLY A 226 -9.77 18.53 -4.77
CA GLY A 226 -11.15 18.98 -4.73
C GLY A 226 -11.28 20.23 -3.85
N ASP A 227 -11.48 21.38 -4.46
CA ASP A 227 -11.94 22.59 -3.79
C ASP A 227 -13.40 22.40 -3.36
N GLN A 228 -13.67 22.40 -2.05
CA GLN A 228 -14.88 22.96 -1.44
C GLN A 228 -14.61 23.24 0.04
N ALA A 229 -14.25 24.48 0.36
CA ALA A 229 -14.47 25.04 1.69
C ALA A 229 -14.88 26.51 1.57
N GLY A 230 -16.20 26.73 1.46
CA GLY A 230 -16.80 27.96 1.94
C GLY A 230 -17.17 27.79 3.41
N GLY A 231 -16.62 28.60 4.31
CA GLY A 231 -17.06 28.65 5.70
C GLY A 231 -15.97 28.99 6.70
N GLU A 232 -15.92 30.28 7.04
CA GLU A 232 -15.42 30.94 8.26
C GLU A 232 -14.51 30.17 9.24
N ALA A 233 -13.27 30.67 9.29
CA ALA A 233 -12.24 30.57 10.32
C ALA A 233 -12.59 29.88 11.66
N GLU A 234 -12.29 28.59 11.73
CA GLU A 234 -11.76 27.93 12.93
C GLU A 234 -10.45 27.23 12.52
N GLU A 235 -9.46 27.16 13.43
CA GLU A 235 -8.17 26.52 13.16
C GLU A 235 -8.34 25.00 12.94
N CYS A 236 -8.69 24.63 11.71
CA CYS A 236 -8.77 23.26 11.23
C CYS A 236 -7.36 22.71 11.01
N PHE A 237 -6.88 21.86 11.91
CA PHE A 237 -5.81 20.93 11.60
C PHE A 237 -6.41 19.74 10.87
N VAL A 238 -6.34 19.78 9.53
CA VAL A 238 -6.70 18.64 8.69
C VAL A 238 -5.47 17.74 8.59
N ASP A 239 -5.45 16.67 9.38
CA ASP A 239 -4.49 15.58 9.18
C ASP A 239 -4.96 14.76 7.97
N VAL A 240 -4.45 15.12 6.79
CA VAL A 240 -4.70 14.37 5.56
C VAL A 240 -3.89 13.07 5.64
N VAL A 241 -4.55 11.99 6.08
CA VAL A 241 -4.10 10.63 5.76
C VAL A 241 -4.38 10.43 4.27
N ALA A 242 -3.42 10.83 3.43
CA ALA A 242 -3.55 10.74 1.99
C ALA A 242 -3.56 9.28 1.56
N SER A 243 -4.72 8.84 1.07
CA SER A 243 -4.84 7.65 0.25
C SER A 243 -5.01 8.11 -1.20
N PHE A 244 -4.15 7.57 -2.06
CA PHE A 244 -3.97 8.05 -3.42
C PHE A 244 -5.03 7.49 -4.38
N PRO A 245 -5.52 8.27 -5.36
CA PRO A 245 -6.40 7.80 -6.43
C PRO A 245 -5.65 7.27 -7.68
N ALA A 246 -6.44 6.75 -8.63
CA ALA A 246 -6.05 6.15 -9.90
C ALA A 246 -6.39 7.09 -11.07
N ASP A 247 -5.45 7.32 -11.98
CA ASP A 247 -5.61 7.18 -13.45
C ASP A 247 -4.51 7.92 -14.25
N ALA A 248 -3.60 7.14 -14.86
CA ALA A 248 -3.21 7.18 -16.28
C ALA A 248 -2.26 6.02 -16.63
#